data_AF-A0A2N2V165-F1
#
_entry.id   AF-A0A2N2V165-F1
#
_cell.length_a   1.000
_cell.length_b   1.000
_cell.length_c   1.000
_cell.angle_alpha   90.00
_cell.angle_beta   90.00
_cell.angle_gamma   90.00
#
_symmetry.space_group_name_H-M   'P 1'
#
loop_
_entity.id
_entity.type
_entity.pdbx_description
1 polymer ?
#
loop_
_entity_poly.entity_id
_entity_poly.type
_entity_poly.pdbx_seq_one_letter_code
_entity_poly.pdbx_strand_id
1 'polypeptide(L)' 'MNQHLRVYKSTELAVSRGLAVVLMDGVRAGIEYMKKENVPMEVIYRVLLAPSKRRETDWHH' A
#
# COMPACT_ATOMS: atom_id res chain seq x y z
N MET A 1 11.25 -13.79 -17.02
CA MET A 1 10.02 -12.96 -17.04
C MET A 1 9.14 -13.35 -15.84
N ASN A 2 9.51 -12.99 -14.60
CA ASN A 2 8.75 -13.40 -13.38
C ASN A 2 8.89 -12.41 -12.20
N GLN A 3 9.82 -11.45 -12.25
CA GLN A 3 10.12 -10.59 -11.11
C GLN A 3 9.09 -9.47 -10.94
N HIS A 4 8.65 -8.84 -12.05
CA HIS A 4 7.66 -7.76 -12.02
C HIS A 4 6.29 -8.19 -11.48
N LEU A 5 5.78 -9.36 -11.90
CA LEU A 5 4.50 -9.90 -11.41
C LEU A 5 4.50 -10.16 -9.90
N ARG A 6 5.66 -10.53 -9.34
CA ARG A 6 5.78 -10.80 -7.90
C ARG A 6 5.77 -9.51 -7.09
N VAL A 7 6.43 -8.47 -7.59
CA VAL A 7 6.50 -7.14 -6.98
C VAL A 7 5.11 -6.48 -6.94
N TYR A 8 4.37 -6.53 -8.06
CA TYR A 8 2.98 -6.03 -8.13
C TYR A 8 2.09 -6.63 -7.04
N LYS A 9 2.18 -7.94 -6.85
CA LYS A 9 1.42 -8.64 -5.83
C LYS A 9 1.86 -8.31 -4.41
N SER A 10 3.13 -7.97 -4.17
CA SER A 10 3.59 -7.61 -2.82
C SER A 10 3.08 -6.25 -2.38
N THR A 11 3.17 -5.22 -3.23
CA THR A 11 2.71 -3.86 -2.87
C THR A 11 1.20 -3.82 -2.70
N GLU A 12 0.45 -4.44 -3.60
CA GLU A 12 -1.01 -4.52 -3.53
C GLU A 12 -1.48 -5.24 -2.26
N LEU A 13 -0.84 -6.36 -1.91
CA LEU A 13 -1.16 -7.12 -0.69
C LEU A 13 -0.83 -6.32 0.57
N ALA A 14 0.33 -5.67 0.61
CA ALA A 14 0.75 -4.82 1.73
C ALA A 14 -0.22 -3.66 1.95
N VAL A 15 -0.64 -2.99 0.87
CA VAL A 15 -1.65 -1.92 0.91
C VAL A 15 -3.00 -2.45 1.40
N SER A 16 -3.45 -3.60 0.89
CA SER A 16 -4.72 -4.20 1.29
C SER A 16 -4.76 -4.53 2.79
N ARG A 17 -3.69 -5.14 3.31
CA ARG A 17 -3.52 -5.42 4.74
C ARG A 17 -3.42 -4.14 5.56
N GLY A 18 -2.67 -3.15 5.08
CA GLY A 18 -2.56 -1.85 5.71
C GLY A 18 -3.90 -1.12 5.86
N LEU A 19 -4.75 -1.17 4.82
CA LEU A 19 -6.10 -0.62 4.88
C LEU A 19 -6.98 -1.36 5.90
N ALA A 20 -6.85 -2.69 6.02
CA ALA A 20 -7.53 -3.45 7.06
C ALA A 20 -7.06 -3.01 8.47
N VAL A 21 -5.75 -2.82 8.68
CA VAL A 21 -5.22 -2.29 9.95
C VAL A 21 -5.74 -0.87 10.22
N VAL A 22 -5.89 -0.01 9.20
CA VAL A 22 -6.52 1.30 9.39
C VAL A 22 -7.94 1.18 9.93
N LEU A 23 -8.73 0.22 9.43
CA LEU A 23 -10.10 0.01 9.88
C LEU A 23 -10.18 -0.56 11.31
N MET A 24 -9.22 -1.39 11.71
CA MET A 24 -9.22 -2.05 13.03
C MET A 24 -8.58 -1.19 14.12
N ASP A 25 -7.40 -0.62 13.83
CA ASP A 25 -6.51 -0.01 14.83
C ASP A 25 -6.27 1.49 14.55
N GLY A 26 -6.85 2.02 13.49
CA GLY A 26 -6.79 3.43 13.10
C GLY A 26 -5.64 3.78 12.14
N VAL A 27 -5.72 4.99 11.60
CA VAL A 27 -4.87 5.47 10.49
C VAL A 27 -3.38 5.34 10.79
N ARG A 28 -2.94 5.72 12.00
CA ARG A 28 -1.52 5.68 12.38
C ARG A 28 -0.96 4.25 12.33
N ALA A 29 -1.71 3.27 12.83
CA ALA A 29 -1.29 1.88 12.84
C ALA A 29 -1.15 1.33 11.42
N GLY A 30 -2.11 1.63 10.53
CA GLY A 30 -2.03 1.20 9.14
C GLY A 30 -0.89 1.86 8.35
N ILE A 31 -0.59 3.13 8.61
CA ILE A 31 0.59 3.80 8.02
C ILE A 31 1.89 3.10 8.47
N GLU A 32 2.04 2.84 9.77
CA GLU A 32 3.23 2.15 10.28
C GLU A 32 3.35 0.72 9.76
N TYR A 33 2.23 0.01 9.58
CA TYR A 33 2.21 -1.30 8.92
C TYR A 33 2.71 -1.22 7.47
N MET A 34 2.13 -0.33 6.65
CA MET A 34 2.51 -0.19 5.24
C MET A 34 3.97 0.26 5.06
N LYS A 35 4.47 1.12 5.95
CA LYS A 35 5.89 1.51 5.97
C LYS A 35 6.81 0.31 6.26
N LYS A 36 6.46 -0.55 7.21
CA LYS A 36 7.23 -1.77 7.54
C LYS A 36 7.26 -2.77 6.38
N GLU A 37 6.21 -2.79 5.56
CA GLU A 37 6.12 -3.59 4.33
C GLU A 37 6.79 -2.90 3.12
N ASN A 38 7.51 -1.79 3.32
CA ASN A 38 8.20 -1.01 2.30
C ASN A 38 7.30 -0.39 1.23
N VAL A 39 6.02 -0.15 1.53
CA VAL A 39 5.15 0.62 0.63
C VAL A 39 5.64 2.07 0.58
N PRO A 40 5.87 2.67 -0.61
CA PRO A 40 6.31 4.06 -0.70
C PRO A 40 5.32 5.02 -0.07
N MET A 41 5.84 6.07 0.61
CA MET A 41 4.99 7.02 1.35
C MET A 41 3.98 7.73 0.44
N GLU A 42 4.35 8.05 -0.80
CA GLU A 42 3.46 8.64 -1.79
C GLU A 42 2.30 7.72 -2.17
N VAL A 43 2.52 6.41 -2.17
CA VAL A 43 1.47 5.40 -2.38
C VAL A 43 0.58 5.34 -1.14
N ILE A 44 1.16 5.26 0.05
CA ILE A 44 0.42 5.26 1.33
C ILE A 44 -0.50 6.48 1.44
N TYR A 45 0.02 7.69 1.22
CA TYR A 45 -0.79 8.90 1.28
C TYR A 45 -1.91 8.90 0.25
N ARG A 46 -1.64 8.38 -0.96
CA ARG A 46 -2.65 8.35 -2.01
C ARG A 46 -3.76 7.36 -1.70
N VAL A 47 -3.42 6.15 -1.23
CA VAL A 47 -4.45 5.14 -0.93
C VAL A 47 -5.34 5.53 0.25
N LEU A 48 -4.82 6.32 1.20
CA LEU A 48 -5.54 6.78 2.39
C LEU A 48 -6.29 8.10 2.16
N LEU A 49 -5.65 9.11 1.58
CA LEU A 49 -6.18 10.48 1.53
C LEU A 49 -6.84 10.82 0.19
N ALA A 50 -6.45 10.13 -0.88
CA ALA A 50 -7.01 10.37 -2.22
C ALA A 50 -7.19 9.07 -3.01
N PRO A 51 -8.08 8.14 -2.57
CA PRO A 51 -8.27 6.84 -3.22
C PRO A 51 -8.58 6.94 -4.73
N SER A 52 -9.26 8.01 -5.15
CA SER A 52 -9.58 8.28 -6.56
C SER A 52 -8.36 8.64 -7.42
N LYS A 53 -7.20 8.91 -6.82
CA LYS A 53 -5.95 9.25 -7.52
C LYS A 53 -4.99 8.07 -7.67
N ARG A 54 -5.33 6.87 -7.16
CA ARG A 54 -4.49 5.66 -7.29
C ARG A 54 -4.13 5.42 -8.77
N ARG A 55 -2.88 5.05 -9.01
CA ARG A 55 -2.34 4.77 -10.35
C ARG A 55 -1.97 3.31 -10.44
N GLU A 56 -1.99 2.76 -11.65
CA GLU A 56 -1.47 1.41 -11.91
C GLU A 56 0.00 1.28 -11.51
N THR A 57 0.80 2.34 -11.73
CA THR A 57 2.22 2.38 -11.35
C THR A 57 2.47 2.31 -9.84
N ASP A 58 1.46 2.59 -9.00
CA ASP A 58 1.61 2.56 -7.54
C ASP A 58 1.86 1.13 -7.03
N TRP A 59 1.65 0.11 -7.86
CA TRP A 59 1.89 -1.30 -7.53
C TRP A 59 3.31 -1.75 -7.92
N HIS A 60 4.07 -0.93 -8.64
CA HIS A 60 5.30 -1.36 -9.31
C HIS A 60 6.57 -1.37 -8.44
N HIS A 61 6.41 -1.41 -7.11
CA HIS A 61 7.46 -1.14 -6.13
C HIS A 61 7.88 -2.36 -5.32
#